data_AF-A0A7Y2F4I5-F1
#
_entry.id   AF-A0A7Y2F4I5-F1
#
_cell.length_a   1.000
_cell.length_b   1.000
_cell.length_c   1.000
_cell.angle_alpha   90.00
_cell.angle_beta   90.00
_cell.angle_gamma   90.00
#
_symmetry.space_group_name_H-M   'P 1'
#
loop_
_entity.id
_entity.type
_entity.pdbx_description
1 polymer ?
#
loop_
_entity_poly.entity_id
_entity_poly.type
_entity_poly.pdbx_seq_one_letter_code
_entity_poly.pdbx_strand_id
1 'polypeptide(L)'
;MKVHLYTIVAVATLLCAIAPCIAQTPALGDLDRLQLQLDEQANTIRELTDRLNSQDERFGRAPATDSKSCTPDSVLRLPLVCQEPIDAGCDDSGSDARVRKLDYYADYNKGFAIRPFDPSKNPFSLKTNFWVQFRHHAFAREDESWTDNAGVTRPVRSRNAFDLERARLVFSGFAIDPRLTYFLQLDGDTDGSHAVDFFDFWWGWKFSDRFRVQVGRRKVTGSRQWLLTARRTRFTERPMANDFFRPDRTVGIFGFGSFGDTGKYQLTFGNTHRTNTPESRSDNRLMFAATSFFDPLGAYGNSIVDEEVTDQTRVRLGHSVVYSQQRGRRLGVPFDEANFVRLSDGTRLTQIGALSPGVTVSEFDLYSYGVDAAIKWNGWSMNAEYFARWIEQIEGDGPVPTTDLFQHGHYVEGGYFLVPKRFDVNGRYSQVGGEFGTRSEYAIGCNWYPLAKQAIKLSFDVTTLDGSPLQNTASNILAGDDGTLYRSQFQAEF
;
A
#
# COMPACT_ATOMS: atom_id res chain seq x y z
N MET A 1 -38.07 -37.72 -9.38
CA MET A 1 -38.04 -38.85 -8.43
C MET A 1 -37.69 -38.27 -7.06
N LYS A 2 -38.70 -38.27 -6.18
CA LYS A 2 -38.83 -37.87 -4.76
C LYS A 2 -37.88 -36.84 -4.12
N VAL A 3 -38.53 -35.73 -3.74
CA VAL A 3 -38.17 -34.66 -2.78
C VAL A 3 -38.87 -34.93 -1.44
N HIS A 4 -38.20 -34.74 -0.30
CA HIS A 4 -38.77 -34.55 1.07
C HIS A 4 -37.81 -33.54 1.76
N LEU A 5 -38.12 -32.31 2.18
CA LEU A 5 -39.24 -31.69 2.92
C LEU A 5 -39.48 -32.26 4.31
N TYR A 6 -38.92 -31.62 5.34
CA TYR A 6 -39.50 -31.57 6.69
C TYR A 6 -39.17 -30.24 7.38
N THR A 7 -40.17 -29.70 8.06
CA THR A 7 -40.28 -28.36 8.62
C THR A 7 -40.96 -28.51 10.00
N ILE A 8 -40.35 -27.90 11.03
CA ILE A 8 -40.99 -27.19 12.17
C ILE A 8 -41.57 -27.96 13.40
N VAL A 9 -41.01 -27.57 14.57
CA VAL A 9 -41.58 -27.30 15.93
C VAL A 9 -41.91 -28.44 16.89
N ALA A 10 -41.30 -28.38 18.09
CA ALA A 10 -41.97 -28.61 19.37
C ALA A 10 -41.21 -27.92 20.53
N VAL A 11 -41.79 -26.84 21.05
CA VAL A 11 -41.54 -26.26 22.38
C VAL A 11 -42.68 -26.72 23.29
N ALA A 12 -42.39 -26.88 24.58
CA ALA A 12 -43.29 -27.05 25.73
C ALA A 12 -43.56 -28.50 26.20
N THR A 13 -42.91 -28.88 27.30
CA THR A 13 -43.56 -29.40 28.53
C THR A 13 -42.51 -29.64 29.61
N LEU A 14 -42.50 -28.83 30.67
CA LEU A 14 -42.28 -29.34 32.03
C LEU A 14 -42.83 -28.34 33.06
N LEU A 15 -44.01 -28.67 33.59
CA LEU A 15 -44.65 -28.00 34.72
C LEU A 15 -45.32 -29.13 35.51
N CYS A 16 -44.70 -29.56 36.62
CA CYS A 16 -45.36 -30.10 37.80
C CYS A 16 -44.34 -30.59 38.84
N ALA A 17 -44.13 -29.77 39.89
CA ALA A 17 -43.95 -30.26 41.26
C ALA A 17 -44.15 -29.07 42.21
N ILE A 18 -45.36 -28.95 42.76
CA ILE A 18 -45.67 -28.08 43.90
C ILE A 18 -46.07 -29.00 45.06
N ALA A 19 -45.34 -28.90 46.17
CA ALA A 19 -45.81 -28.85 47.57
C ALA A 19 -44.74 -29.39 48.54
N PRO A 20 -44.72 -29.01 49.84
CA PRO A 20 -45.17 -27.76 50.45
C PRO A 20 -44.04 -27.04 51.22
N CYS A 21 -44.24 -25.74 51.38
CA CYS A 21 -43.40 -24.82 52.15
C CYS A 21 -43.40 -25.19 53.65
N ILE A 22 -42.24 -25.54 54.19
CA ILE A 22 -41.98 -25.46 55.64
C ILE A 22 -41.18 -24.18 55.85
N ALA A 23 -41.83 -23.19 56.46
CA ALA A 23 -41.20 -21.96 56.89
C ALA A 23 -40.18 -22.27 58.01
N GLN A 24 -38.90 -22.32 57.66
CA GLN A 24 -37.83 -22.16 58.63
C GLN A 24 -37.57 -20.67 58.78
N THR A 25 -37.96 -20.11 59.92
CA THR A 25 -37.42 -18.84 60.41
C THR A 25 -35.90 -18.92 60.41
N PRO A 26 -35.16 -18.08 59.67
CA PRO A 26 -33.71 -18.07 59.77
C PRO A 26 -33.33 -17.66 61.19
N ALA A 27 -32.51 -18.48 61.83
CA ALA A 27 -31.91 -18.14 63.12
C ALA A 27 -31.14 -16.81 62.95
N LEU A 28 -31.12 -15.96 63.97
CA LEU A 28 -30.48 -14.63 63.94
C LEU A 28 -29.05 -14.63 63.33
N GLY A 29 -28.31 -15.75 63.41
CA GLY A 29 -26.98 -15.88 62.83
C GLY A 29 -26.91 -15.96 61.29
N ASP A 30 -27.99 -16.33 60.59
CA ASP A 30 -28.01 -16.36 59.11
C ASP A 30 -28.23 -14.97 58.50
N LEU A 31 -28.96 -14.09 59.20
CA LEU A 31 -29.13 -12.70 58.78
C LEU A 31 -27.83 -11.91 58.89
N ASP A 32 -27.09 -12.06 59.99
CA ASP A 32 -25.78 -11.41 60.15
C ASP A 32 -24.76 -11.89 59.11
N ARG A 33 -24.81 -13.18 58.75
CA ARG A 33 -23.94 -13.76 57.72
C ARG A 33 -24.31 -13.29 56.31
N LEU A 34 -25.60 -13.14 56.01
CA LEU A 34 -26.07 -12.54 54.77
C LEU A 34 -25.72 -11.05 54.68
N GLN A 35 -25.82 -10.33 55.80
CA GLN A 35 -25.45 -8.91 55.88
C GLN A 35 -23.95 -8.73 55.59
N LEU A 36 -23.10 -9.57 56.19
CA LEU A 36 -21.66 -9.59 55.92
C LEU A 36 -21.33 -9.88 54.45
N GLN A 37 -22.01 -10.85 53.82
CA GLN A 37 -21.82 -11.13 52.40
C GLN A 37 -22.29 -9.97 51.50
N LEU A 38 -23.39 -9.31 51.85
CA LEU A 38 -23.87 -8.13 51.13
C LEU A 38 -22.90 -6.95 51.24
N ASP A 39 -22.33 -6.72 52.42
CA ASP A 39 -21.34 -5.66 52.63
C ASP A 39 -20.02 -5.96 51.89
N GLU A 40 -19.58 -7.21 51.87
CA GLU A 40 -18.39 -7.65 51.12
C GLU A 40 -18.60 -7.52 49.61
N GLN A 41 -19.76 -7.91 49.10
CA GLN A 41 -20.12 -7.72 47.69
C GLN A 41 -20.24 -6.24 47.34
N ALA A 42 -20.85 -5.42 48.21
CA ALA A 42 -20.97 -3.98 47.98
C ALA A 42 -19.61 -3.28 47.95
N ASN A 43 -18.65 -3.70 48.79
CA ASN A 43 -17.28 -3.20 48.77
C ASN A 43 -16.53 -3.65 47.52
N THR A 44 -16.70 -4.92 47.11
CA THR A 44 -16.09 -5.44 45.88
C THR A 44 -16.61 -4.71 44.64
N ILE A 45 -17.92 -4.45 44.57
CA ILE A 45 -18.53 -3.66 43.48
C ILE A 45 -18.00 -2.23 43.49
N ARG A 46 -17.84 -1.62 44.66
CA ARG A 46 -17.29 -0.26 44.77
C ARG A 46 -15.85 -0.19 44.30
N GLU A 47 -15.00 -1.14 44.71
CA GLU A 47 -13.62 -1.26 44.27
C GLU A 47 -13.51 -1.53 42.76
N LEU A 48 -14.34 -2.42 42.22
CA LEU A 48 -14.41 -2.68 40.79
C LEU A 48 -14.89 -1.45 40.01
N THR A 49 -15.85 -0.69 40.55
CA THR A 49 -16.35 0.55 39.96
C THR A 49 -15.26 1.64 39.98
N ASP A 50 -14.51 1.78 41.07
CA ASP A 50 -13.39 2.72 41.16
C ASP A 50 -12.22 2.31 40.23
N ARG A 51 -11.97 1.00 40.09
CA ARG A 51 -11.01 0.48 39.10
C ARG A 51 -11.47 0.70 37.66
N LEU A 52 -12.76 0.55 37.38
CA LEU A 52 -13.33 0.82 36.05
C LEU A 52 -13.27 2.31 35.74
N ASN A 53 -13.68 3.17 36.67
CA ASN A 53 -13.63 4.63 36.54
C ASN A 53 -12.18 5.14 36.37
N SER A 54 -11.22 4.59 37.13
CA SER A 54 -9.80 4.93 36.97
C SER A 54 -9.16 4.35 35.70
N GLN A 55 -9.71 3.27 35.13
CA GLN A 55 -9.33 2.79 33.80
C GLN A 55 -9.96 3.63 32.68
N ASP A 56 -11.21 4.06 32.83
CA ASP A 56 -11.90 4.97 31.92
C ASP A 56 -11.29 6.38 31.92
N GLU A 57 -10.68 6.83 33.03
CA GLU A 57 -9.86 8.06 33.03
C GLU A 57 -8.52 7.90 32.30
N ARG A 58 -7.97 6.69 32.20
CA ARG A 58 -6.71 6.41 31.48
C ARG A 58 -6.89 6.12 29.99
N PHE A 59 -8.08 5.68 29.56
CA PHE A 59 -8.32 5.26 28.17
C PHE A 59 -9.70 5.68 27.58
N GLY A 60 -10.55 6.39 28.33
CA GLY A 60 -11.87 6.83 27.91
C GLY A 60 -11.93 8.29 27.48
N ARG A 61 -12.80 8.59 26.51
CA ARG A 61 -13.23 9.97 26.21
C ARG A 61 -13.91 10.56 27.44
N ALA A 62 -13.43 11.69 27.95
CA ALA A 62 -14.22 12.49 28.87
C ALA A 62 -15.52 12.97 28.16
N PRO A 63 -16.70 12.87 28.80
CA PRO A 63 -17.91 13.51 28.30
C PRO A 63 -17.72 15.03 28.32
N ALA A 64 -18.11 15.69 27.23
CA ALA A 64 -18.10 17.15 27.18
C ALA A 64 -19.17 17.70 28.15
N THR A 65 -18.76 18.13 29.34
CA THR A 65 -19.59 18.91 30.26
C THR A 65 -19.10 20.35 30.29
N ASP A 66 -19.05 21.02 29.14
CA ASP A 66 -19.23 22.48 29.15
C ASP A 66 -19.65 23.03 27.78
N SER A 67 -20.72 23.81 27.77
CA SER A 67 -21.32 24.41 26.56
C SER A 67 -20.66 25.73 26.15
N LYS A 68 -19.46 26.02 26.67
CA LYS A 68 -18.69 27.25 26.41
C LYS A 68 -17.20 27.01 26.14
N SER A 69 -16.84 25.91 25.50
CA SER A 69 -15.47 25.68 24.99
C SER A 69 -15.29 26.27 23.58
N CYS A 70 -14.25 27.07 23.39
CA CYS A 70 -13.92 27.73 22.11
C CYS A 70 -13.25 26.81 21.07
N THR A 71 -13.16 25.50 21.31
CA THR A 71 -12.58 24.54 20.34
C THR A 71 -13.34 23.22 20.35
N PRO A 72 -14.33 23.04 19.45
CA PRO A 72 -15.13 21.82 19.37
C PRO A 72 -14.38 20.56 18.88
N ASP A 73 -13.11 20.70 18.47
CA ASP A 73 -12.31 19.64 17.83
C ASP A 73 -10.97 19.33 18.54
N SER A 74 -10.87 19.57 19.86
CA SER A 74 -9.62 19.28 20.58
C SER A 74 -9.32 17.77 20.60
N VAL A 75 -8.41 17.32 19.72
CA VAL A 75 -7.82 15.99 19.77
C VAL A 75 -7.14 15.84 21.14
N LEU A 76 -7.62 14.90 21.97
CA LEU A 76 -7.02 14.60 23.27
C LEU A 76 -5.59 14.12 23.05
N ARG A 77 -4.60 14.90 23.49
CA ARG A 77 -3.18 14.56 23.44
C ARG A 77 -2.79 14.07 24.83
N LEU A 78 -2.38 12.82 24.97
CA LEU A 78 -1.93 12.29 26.26
C LEU A 78 -0.46 12.72 26.46
N PRO A 79 -0.14 13.61 27.41
CA PRO A 79 1.23 14.03 27.64
C PRO A 79 2.05 12.86 28.20
N LEU A 80 3.20 12.60 27.57
CA LEU A 80 4.28 11.74 28.07
C LEU A 80 5.39 12.68 28.54
N VAL A 81 5.21 13.29 29.71
CA VAL A 81 6.21 14.19 30.30
C VAL A 81 7.02 13.41 31.32
N CYS A 82 8.32 13.23 31.06
CA CYS A 82 9.27 12.69 32.02
C CYS A 82 10.43 13.69 32.20
N GLN A 83 10.79 13.99 33.44
CA GLN A 83 11.99 14.74 33.76
C GLN A 83 13.09 13.72 34.06
N GLU A 84 14.11 13.65 33.20
CA GLU A 84 15.26 12.78 33.42
C GLU A 84 16.43 13.62 33.99
N PRO A 85 16.91 13.31 35.21
CA PRO A 85 18.13 13.90 35.74
C PRO A 85 19.32 13.44 34.89
N ILE A 86 20.17 14.35 34.42
CA ILE A 86 21.45 13.98 33.83
C ILE A 86 22.44 13.77 34.99
N ASP A 87 23.00 12.56 35.10
CA ASP A 87 24.10 12.31 36.04
C ASP A 87 25.26 13.26 35.72
N ALA A 88 25.64 14.07 36.70
CA ALA A 88 26.81 14.93 36.59
C ALA A 88 28.04 14.04 36.35
N GLY A 89 28.72 14.22 35.22
CA GLY A 89 30.03 13.63 35.02
C GLY A 89 30.99 14.09 36.13
N CYS A 90 31.96 13.26 36.48
CA CYS A 90 32.87 13.44 37.63
C CYS A 90 33.65 14.76 37.68
N ASP A 91 33.52 15.64 36.68
CA ASP A 91 34.22 16.93 36.56
C ASP A 91 33.31 18.16 36.81
N ASP A 92 31.99 18.01 36.94
CA ASP A 92 31.08 19.15 37.15
C ASP A 92 30.90 19.46 38.65
N SER A 93 31.93 20.03 39.26
CA SER A 93 31.84 20.64 40.59
C SER A 93 31.15 22.01 40.52
N GLY A 94 29.80 21.99 40.43
CA GLY A 94 28.97 23.17 40.70
C GLY A 94 28.06 23.68 39.57
N SER A 95 27.49 22.82 38.72
CA SER A 95 26.41 23.23 37.82
C SER A 95 25.06 22.66 38.25
N ASP A 96 24.01 23.49 38.21
CA ASP A 96 22.62 23.07 38.40
C ASP A 96 22.37 21.78 37.62
N ALA A 97 21.74 20.79 38.26
CA ALA A 97 21.42 19.51 37.64
C ALA A 97 20.77 19.76 36.27
N ARG A 98 21.48 19.43 35.19
CA ARG A 98 20.95 19.60 33.84
C ARG A 98 19.78 18.61 33.70
N VAL A 99 18.55 19.10 33.77
CA VAL A 99 17.36 18.25 33.57
C VAL A 99 17.06 18.18 32.07
N ARG A 100 17.04 16.98 31.49
CA ARG A 100 16.48 16.78 30.16
C ARG A 100 14.98 16.57 30.28
N LYS A 101 14.18 17.56 29.88
CA LYS A 101 12.73 17.42 29.82
C LYS A 101 12.34 16.68 28.53
N LEU A 102 11.90 15.43 28.66
CA LEU A 102 11.23 14.72 27.58
C LEU A 102 9.79 15.23 27.50
N ASP A 103 9.50 16.05 26.49
CA ASP A 103 8.23 16.77 26.33
C ASP A 103 7.49 16.29 25.08
N TYR A 104 6.88 15.11 25.19
CA TYR A 104 6.17 14.43 24.10
C TYR A 104 4.71 14.20 24.44
N TYR A 105 3.90 13.94 23.43
CA TYR A 105 2.53 13.44 23.57
C TYR A 105 2.28 12.27 22.64
N ALA A 106 1.40 11.36 23.08
CA ALA A 106 0.83 10.35 22.22
C ALA A 106 -0.36 10.94 21.44
N ASP A 107 -0.48 10.56 20.18
CA ASP A 107 -1.53 10.99 19.26
C ASP A 107 -1.99 9.82 18.38
N TYR A 108 -3.22 9.88 17.91
CA TYR A 108 -3.79 8.92 16.98
C TYR A 108 -4.33 9.65 15.74
N ASN A 109 -3.53 9.66 14.67
CA ASN A 109 -3.87 10.33 13.42
C ASN A 109 -3.64 9.40 12.24
N LYS A 110 -4.62 8.52 12.00
CA LYS A 110 -4.48 7.38 11.09
C LYS A 110 -3.13 6.74 11.38
N GLY A 111 -2.97 6.21 12.58
CA GLY A 111 -1.75 5.58 13.09
C GLY A 111 -1.40 6.11 14.47
N PHE A 112 -0.71 5.29 15.25
CA PHE A 112 -0.18 5.70 16.54
C PHE A 112 1.05 6.59 16.32
N ALA A 113 1.13 7.70 17.04
CA ALA A 113 2.24 8.62 16.92
C ALA A 113 2.71 9.12 18.29
N ILE A 114 4.02 9.29 18.41
CA ILE A 114 4.68 9.99 19.50
C ILE A 114 5.30 11.24 18.89
N ARG A 115 4.89 12.41 19.40
CA ARG A 115 5.28 13.71 18.85
C ARG A 115 5.76 14.64 19.95
N PRO A 116 6.72 15.54 19.66
CA PRO A 116 7.16 16.51 20.63
C PRO A 116 6.15 17.66 20.69
N PHE A 117 5.97 18.26 21.86
CA PHE A 117 5.22 19.52 21.98
C PHE A 117 5.93 20.66 21.24
N ASP A 118 7.26 20.67 21.31
CA ASP A 118 8.13 21.62 20.63
C ASP A 118 9.22 20.86 19.84
N PRO A 119 9.05 20.70 18.50
CA PRO A 119 10.03 20.04 17.65
C PRO A 119 11.41 20.70 17.63
N SER A 120 11.53 21.97 18.00
CA SER A 120 12.84 22.66 18.04
C SER A 120 13.66 22.27 19.26
N LYS A 121 12.99 21.93 20.37
CA LYS A 121 13.63 21.49 21.63
C LYS A 121 13.78 19.98 21.72
N ASN A 122 12.81 19.26 21.18
CA ASN A 122 12.74 17.79 21.17
C ASN A 122 12.58 17.31 19.72
N PRO A 123 13.64 17.32 18.90
CA PRO A 123 13.57 17.09 17.45
C PRO A 123 13.47 15.60 17.11
N PHE A 124 12.48 14.91 17.66
CA PHE A 124 12.16 13.53 17.33
C PHE A 124 10.65 13.37 17.17
N SER A 125 10.22 12.60 16.18
CA SER A 125 8.86 12.07 16.12
C SER A 125 8.86 10.68 15.54
N LEU A 126 7.86 9.91 15.94
CA LEU A 126 7.59 8.57 15.42
C LEU A 126 6.11 8.44 15.13
N LYS A 127 5.78 8.02 13.92
CA LYS A 127 4.45 7.58 13.52
C LYS A 127 4.52 6.15 13.02
N THR A 128 3.72 5.30 13.62
CA THR A 128 3.53 3.90 13.25
C THR A 128 2.20 3.74 12.55
N ASN A 129 2.26 3.13 11.37
CA ASN A 129 1.11 2.80 10.54
C ASN A 129 1.17 1.32 10.19
N PHE A 130 0.01 0.68 10.13
CA PHE A 130 -0.09 -0.68 9.63
C PHE A 130 -1.24 -0.81 8.66
N TRP A 131 -1.07 -1.63 7.64
CA TRP A 131 -2.17 -2.02 6.78
C TRP A 131 -1.96 -3.42 6.23
N VAL A 132 -3.08 -4.09 5.96
CA VAL A 132 -3.14 -5.46 5.50
C VAL A 132 -4.08 -5.59 4.33
N GLN A 133 -3.74 -6.47 3.39
CA GLN A 133 -4.57 -6.90 2.26
C GLN A 133 -4.59 -8.44 2.26
N PHE A 134 -5.72 -9.01 2.67
CA PHE A 134 -5.99 -10.43 2.56
C PHE A 134 -6.86 -10.67 1.33
N ARG A 135 -6.48 -11.64 0.49
CA ARG A 135 -7.09 -11.84 -0.82
C ARG A 135 -7.45 -13.30 -1.04
N HIS A 136 -8.59 -13.49 -1.69
CA HIS A 136 -8.92 -14.70 -2.44
C HIS A 136 -8.79 -14.39 -3.93
N HIS A 137 -8.12 -15.26 -4.68
CA HIS A 137 -8.07 -15.17 -6.13
C HIS A 137 -8.36 -16.52 -6.79
N ALA A 138 -9.10 -16.49 -7.89
CA ALA A 138 -9.37 -17.65 -8.71
C ALA A 138 -9.18 -17.31 -10.19
N PHE A 139 -8.36 -18.09 -10.90
CA PHE A 139 -8.12 -17.92 -12.33
C PHE A 139 -8.67 -19.14 -13.07
N ALA A 140 -9.56 -18.89 -14.03
CA ALA A 140 -10.08 -19.88 -14.96
C ALA A 140 -9.39 -19.66 -16.31
N ARG A 141 -8.48 -20.57 -16.67
CA ARG A 141 -7.74 -20.53 -17.94
C ARG A 141 -8.67 -20.80 -19.13
N GLU A 142 -8.41 -20.15 -20.26
CA GLU A 142 -8.98 -20.50 -21.56
C GLU A 142 -8.07 -21.48 -22.31
N ASP A 143 -6.77 -21.22 -22.31
CA ASP A 143 -5.76 -22.10 -22.90
C ASP A 143 -5.04 -22.96 -21.88
N GLU A 144 -4.58 -24.15 -22.29
CA GLU A 144 -3.81 -25.06 -21.42
C GLU A 144 -2.31 -24.75 -21.38
N SER A 145 -1.81 -24.04 -22.39
CA SER A 145 -0.40 -23.71 -22.53
C SER A 145 -0.22 -22.51 -23.46
N TRP A 146 0.89 -21.82 -23.30
CA TRP A 146 1.33 -20.77 -24.22
C TRP A 146 2.75 -21.03 -24.68
N THR A 147 3.09 -20.61 -25.89
CA THR A 147 4.45 -20.69 -26.44
C THR A 147 4.98 -19.28 -26.59
N ASP A 148 6.15 -19.03 -25.98
CA ASP A 148 6.82 -17.74 -26.04
C ASP A 148 7.62 -17.58 -27.34
N ASN A 149 8.11 -16.37 -27.62
CA ASN A 149 8.92 -16.08 -28.81
C ASN A 149 10.24 -16.87 -28.86
N ALA A 150 10.72 -17.41 -27.72
CA ALA A 150 11.87 -18.30 -27.68
C ALA A 150 11.53 -19.76 -28.05
N GLY A 151 10.26 -20.06 -28.40
CA GLY A 151 9.80 -21.40 -28.73
C GLY A 151 9.57 -22.30 -27.52
N VAL A 152 9.53 -21.75 -26.30
CA VAL A 152 9.32 -22.51 -25.07
C VAL A 152 7.83 -22.54 -24.73
N THR A 153 7.23 -23.72 -24.80
CA THR A 153 5.84 -23.95 -24.37
C THR A 153 5.78 -24.15 -22.85
N ARG A 154 4.92 -23.37 -22.19
CA ARG A 154 4.67 -23.44 -20.74
C ARG A 154 3.19 -23.70 -20.47
N PRO A 155 2.86 -24.48 -19.42
CA PRO A 155 1.46 -24.72 -19.06
C PRO A 155 0.85 -23.47 -18.44
N VAL A 156 -0.40 -23.18 -18.79
CA VAL A 156 -1.27 -22.24 -18.10
C VAL A 156 -2.14 -23.04 -17.14
N ARG A 157 -2.22 -22.62 -15.87
CA ARG A 157 -2.93 -23.36 -14.82
C ARG A 157 -4.07 -22.54 -14.27
N SER A 158 -5.24 -23.16 -14.14
CA SER A 158 -6.28 -22.62 -13.29
C SER A 158 -5.77 -22.57 -11.84
N ARG A 159 -6.14 -21.51 -11.14
CA ARG A 159 -5.69 -21.22 -9.77
C ARG A 159 -6.89 -20.91 -8.90
N ASN A 160 -6.82 -21.28 -7.62
CA ASN A 160 -7.79 -20.89 -6.61
C ASN A 160 -7.06 -20.92 -5.27
N ALA A 161 -6.78 -19.76 -4.71
CA ALA A 161 -5.96 -19.64 -3.52
C ALA A 161 -6.36 -18.43 -2.67
N PHE A 162 -5.95 -18.51 -1.41
CA PHE A 162 -5.90 -17.36 -0.51
C PHE A 162 -4.45 -16.93 -0.36
N ASP A 163 -4.23 -15.63 -0.31
CA ASP A 163 -2.94 -15.04 -0.02
C ASP A 163 -3.10 -13.83 0.91
N LEU A 164 -2.06 -13.59 1.68
CA LEU A 164 -1.81 -12.30 2.31
C LEU A 164 -0.91 -11.53 1.37
N GLU A 165 -1.52 -10.91 0.35
CA GLU A 165 -0.80 -10.09 -0.64
C GLU A 165 0.16 -9.10 0.02
N ARG A 166 -0.30 -8.36 1.04
CA ARG A 166 0.51 -7.34 1.73
C ARG A 166 0.13 -7.22 3.19
N ALA A 167 1.13 -7.27 4.06
CA ALA A 167 1.07 -6.85 5.46
C ALA A 167 2.22 -5.88 5.71
N ARG A 168 1.90 -4.58 5.81
CA ARG A 168 2.92 -3.53 5.88
C ARG A 168 2.90 -2.78 7.18
N LEU A 169 4.05 -2.78 7.85
CA LEU A 169 4.32 -1.93 8.99
C LEU A 169 5.22 -0.78 8.55
N VAL A 170 4.81 0.45 8.88
CA VAL A 170 5.51 1.67 8.47
C VAL A 170 5.86 2.50 9.69
N PHE A 171 7.13 2.88 9.79
CA PHE A 171 7.64 3.87 10.72
C PHE A 171 8.05 5.12 9.94
N SER A 172 7.64 6.30 10.39
CA SER A 172 7.99 7.55 9.75
C SER A 172 8.03 8.70 10.75
N GLY A 173 8.80 9.74 10.46
CA GLY A 173 8.91 10.89 11.34
C GLY A 173 10.09 11.78 10.99
N PHE A 174 10.61 12.48 11.98
CA PHE A 174 11.85 13.24 11.92
C PHE A 174 12.73 12.92 13.12
N ALA A 175 14.04 13.11 12.98
CA ALA A 175 15.01 12.91 14.04
C ALA A 175 16.15 13.91 13.90
N ILE A 176 16.75 14.35 15.02
CA ILE A 176 17.88 15.31 15.10
C ILE A 176 17.48 16.75 14.71
N ASP A 177 16.76 16.94 13.61
CA ASP A 177 16.20 18.22 13.15
C ASP A 177 14.82 17.96 12.53
N PRO A 178 13.80 18.83 12.73
CA PRO A 178 12.49 18.68 12.08
C PRO A 178 12.54 18.59 10.54
N ARG A 179 13.62 19.06 9.92
CA ARG A 179 13.88 18.96 8.47
C ARG A 179 14.45 17.60 8.06
N LEU A 180 15.08 16.86 8.97
CA LEU A 180 15.62 15.52 8.72
C LEU A 180 14.55 14.47 8.99
N THR A 181 13.84 14.11 7.92
CA THR A 181 12.76 13.12 7.91
C THR A 181 13.27 11.71 7.59
N TYR A 182 12.57 10.70 8.07
CA TYR A 182 12.84 9.30 7.73
C TYR A 182 11.55 8.54 7.44
N PHE A 183 11.69 7.44 6.70
CA PHE A 183 10.64 6.50 6.40
C PHE A 183 11.21 5.08 6.32
N LEU A 184 10.53 4.13 6.94
CA LEU A 184 10.83 2.71 6.92
C LEU A 184 9.52 1.95 6.74
N GLN A 185 9.43 1.14 5.68
CA GLN A 185 8.32 0.24 5.40
C GLN A 185 8.82 -1.19 5.34
N LEU A 186 8.29 -2.02 6.23
CA LEU A 186 8.41 -3.47 6.18
C LEU A 186 7.25 -4.02 5.36
N ASP A 187 7.53 -4.99 4.49
CA ASP A 187 6.52 -5.71 3.70
C ASP A 187 6.59 -7.19 4.02
N GLY A 188 5.46 -7.80 4.34
CA GLY A 188 5.31 -9.23 4.46
C GLY A 188 4.20 -9.70 3.53
N ASP A 189 4.47 -10.77 2.79
CA ASP A 189 3.53 -11.38 1.86
C ASP A 189 3.53 -12.91 1.98
N THR A 190 2.56 -13.57 1.33
CA THR A 190 2.53 -15.03 1.21
C THR A 190 2.52 -15.56 -0.21
N ASP A 191 2.67 -14.69 -1.21
CA ASP A 191 2.80 -15.08 -2.61
C ASP A 191 4.27 -15.24 -3.04
N GLY A 192 5.23 -14.91 -2.16
CA GLY A 192 6.66 -15.21 -2.28
C GLY A 192 7.18 -16.24 -1.27
N SER A 193 8.26 -15.89 -0.57
CA SER A 193 8.99 -16.78 0.36
C SER A 193 8.50 -16.73 1.82
N HIS A 194 7.36 -16.09 2.08
CA HIS A 194 6.87 -15.81 3.44
C HIS A 194 7.90 -15.06 4.31
N ALA A 195 8.64 -14.13 3.71
CA ALA A 195 9.68 -13.35 4.36
C ALA A 195 9.23 -11.91 4.60
N VAL A 196 9.85 -11.24 5.58
CA VAL A 196 9.66 -9.80 5.81
C VAL A 196 10.81 -9.04 5.16
N ASP A 197 10.47 -8.15 4.24
CA ASP A 197 11.43 -7.36 3.47
C ASP A 197 11.49 -5.90 3.94
N PHE A 198 12.71 -5.35 3.93
CA PHE A 198 12.93 -3.90 3.97
C PHE A 198 12.56 -3.30 2.61
N PHE A 199 11.30 -2.89 2.47
CA PHE A 199 10.70 -2.62 1.18
C PHE A 199 11.03 -1.21 0.65
N ASP A 200 10.64 -0.19 1.39
CA ASP A 200 10.96 1.22 1.12
C ASP A 200 11.60 1.82 2.38
N PHE A 201 12.82 2.34 2.29
CA PHE A 201 13.53 2.93 3.43
C PHE A 201 14.44 4.07 2.98
N TRP A 202 14.26 5.26 3.54
CA TRP A 202 15.01 6.44 3.14
C TRP A 202 15.06 7.49 4.25
N TRP A 203 16.07 8.37 4.14
CA TRP A 203 16.21 9.61 4.90
C TRP A 203 16.05 10.79 3.95
N GLY A 204 15.57 11.92 4.45
CA GLY A 204 15.35 13.08 3.61
C GLY A 204 15.52 14.39 4.36
N TRP A 205 16.07 15.37 3.66
CA TRP A 205 16.28 16.72 4.17
C TRP A 205 15.39 17.71 3.43
N LYS A 206 14.59 18.47 4.19
CA LYS A 206 13.77 19.57 3.66
C LYS A 206 14.58 20.87 3.66
N PHE A 207 14.96 21.34 2.47
CA PHE A 207 15.66 22.61 2.30
C PHE A 207 14.69 23.80 2.30
N SER A 208 13.52 23.62 1.66
CA SER A 208 12.44 24.61 1.62
C SER A 208 11.10 23.90 1.43
N ASP A 209 10.00 24.67 1.37
CA ASP A 209 8.69 24.13 1.01
C ASP A 209 8.64 23.64 -0.46
N ARG A 210 9.55 24.12 -1.30
CA ARG A 210 9.61 23.79 -2.74
C ARG A 210 10.72 22.82 -3.11
N PHE A 211 11.58 22.42 -2.17
CA PHE A 211 12.70 21.55 -2.45
C PHE A 211 13.07 20.66 -1.26
N ARG A 212 13.05 19.36 -1.49
CA ARG A 212 13.57 18.34 -0.55
C ARG A 212 14.34 17.29 -1.32
N VAL A 213 15.36 16.74 -0.66
CA VAL A 213 16.14 15.61 -1.16
C VAL A 213 15.94 14.42 -0.25
N GLN A 214 15.86 13.23 -0.83
CA GLN A 214 15.86 11.97 -0.11
C GLN A 214 16.99 11.06 -0.62
N VAL A 215 17.51 10.23 0.26
CA VAL A 215 18.52 9.20 -0.04
C VAL A 215 18.08 7.88 0.56
N GLY A 216 18.21 6.79 -0.19
CA GLY A 216 17.83 5.44 0.26
C GLY A 216 17.17 4.63 -0.84
N ARG A 217 16.31 3.69 -0.46
CA ARG A 217 15.56 2.81 -1.37
C ARG A 217 14.09 3.24 -1.44
N ARG A 218 13.60 3.52 -2.64
CA ARG A 218 12.17 3.76 -2.90
C ARG A 218 11.79 3.52 -4.36
N LYS A 219 10.49 3.64 -4.65
CA LYS A 219 9.96 3.64 -6.02
C LYS A 219 10.67 4.65 -6.90
N VAL A 220 11.11 4.19 -8.07
CA VAL A 220 11.58 5.02 -9.18
C VAL A 220 10.43 5.88 -9.66
N THR A 221 10.73 7.14 -9.92
CA THR A 221 9.77 8.09 -10.48
C THR A 221 9.56 7.80 -11.96
N GLY A 222 8.44 7.21 -12.36
CA GLY A 222 8.24 6.91 -13.78
C GLY A 222 6.82 6.62 -14.25
N SER A 223 5.85 6.54 -13.36
CA SER A 223 4.44 6.34 -13.70
C SER A 223 3.54 6.84 -12.58
N ARG A 224 2.40 7.45 -12.94
CA ARG A 224 1.48 8.02 -11.95
C ARG A 224 0.84 6.94 -11.09
N GLN A 225 0.28 5.89 -11.69
CA GLN A 225 -0.37 4.83 -10.92
C GLN A 225 0.64 3.92 -10.21
N TRP A 226 1.86 3.80 -10.74
CA TRP A 226 2.95 3.19 -9.97
C TRP A 226 3.29 3.97 -8.70
N LEU A 227 3.41 5.30 -8.77
CA LEU A 227 3.75 6.15 -7.62
C LEU A 227 2.65 6.16 -6.55
N LEU A 228 1.42 5.82 -6.91
CA LEU A 228 0.34 5.60 -5.95
C LEU A 228 0.63 4.41 -5.03
N THR A 229 0.28 4.56 -3.75
CA THR A 229 0.33 3.44 -2.80
C THR A 229 -0.67 2.35 -3.18
N ALA A 230 -0.29 1.08 -3.03
CA ALA A 230 -1.12 -0.05 -3.44
C ALA A 230 -2.47 -0.09 -2.70
N ARG A 231 -2.55 0.42 -1.47
CA ARG A 231 -3.80 0.50 -0.70
C ARG A 231 -4.83 1.53 -1.21
N ARG A 232 -4.45 2.34 -2.21
CA ARG A 232 -5.28 3.40 -2.82
C ARG A 232 -5.59 3.12 -4.29
N THR A 233 -5.26 1.94 -4.81
CA THR A 233 -5.68 1.54 -6.16
C THR A 233 -7.20 1.41 -6.21
N ARG A 234 -7.76 1.68 -7.38
CA ARG A 234 -9.20 1.57 -7.67
C ARG A 234 -9.65 0.12 -7.51
N PHE A 235 -9.05 -0.76 -8.31
CA PHE A 235 -9.23 -2.21 -8.21
C PHE A 235 -8.32 -2.80 -7.13
N THR A 236 -8.45 -4.10 -6.92
CA THR A 236 -7.54 -4.89 -6.08
C THR A 236 -6.08 -4.64 -6.45
N GLU A 237 -5.79 -4.46 -7.74
CA GLU A 237 -4.44 -4.19 -8.28
C GLU A 237 -4.38 -3.14 -9.39
N ARG A 238 -3.16 -2.79 -9.80
CA ARG A 238 -2.88 -1.86 -10.91
C ARG A 238 -3.22 -2.49 -12.27
N PRO A 239 -3.45 -1.68 -13.32
CA PRO A 239 -3.64 -2.16 -14.68
C PRO A 239 -2.46 -2.96 -15.18
N MET A 240 -2.73 -3.94 -16.04
CA MET A 240 -1.69 -4.77 -16.66
C MET A 240 -0.62 -3.93 -17.37
N ALA A 241 -1.02 -2.92 -18.14
CA ALA A 241 -0.11 -2.04 -18.86
C ALA A 241 0.79 -1.24 -17.90
N ASN A 242 0.22 -0.73 -16.80
CA ASN A 242 1.01 -0.04 -15.79
C ASN A 242 2.10 -0.97 -15.22
N ASP A 243 1.74 -2.19 -14.82
CA ASP A 243 2.71 -3.11 -14.21
C ASP A 243 3.75 -3.65 -15.20
N PHE A 244 3.43 -3.71 -16.49
CA PHE A 244 4.36 -4.05 -17.56
C PHE A 244 5.37 -2.91 -17.84
N PHE A 245 4.90 -1.67 -17.88
CA PHE A 245 5.70 -0.51 -18.30
C PHE A 245 6.42 0.22 -17.17
N ARG A 246 5.92 0.14 -15.93
CA ARG A 246 6.50 0.88 -14.80
C ARG A 246 7.98 0.50 -14.55
N PRO A 247 8.80 1.43 -14.06
CA PRO A 247 9.99 1.03 -13.31
C PRO A 247 9.58 0.46 -11.95
N ASP A 248 10.53 -0.08 -11.19
CA ASP A 248 10.29 -0.59 -9.84
C ASP A 248 10.92 0.31 -8.78
N ARG A 249 11.79 -0.22 -7.93
CA ARG A 249 12.49 0.48 -6.86
C ARG A 249 13.97 0.54 -7.16
N THR A 250 14.59 1.64 -6.79
CA THR A 250 16.06 1.81 -6.85
C THR A 250 16.57 2.26 -5.50
N VAL A 251 17.85 1.99 -5.25
CA VAL A 251 18.64 2.76 -4.29
C VAL A 251 19.17 4.00 -5.01
N GLY A 252 19.11 5.16 -4.38
CA GLY A 252 19.58 6.40 -5.00
C GLY A 252 19.21 7.68 -4.24
N ILE A 253 19.26 8.77 -4.99
CA ILE A 253 18.93 10.14 -4.57
C ILE A 253 17.64 10.56 -5.29
N PHE A 254 16.73 11.19 -4.54
CA PHE A 254 15.43 11.61 -5.03
C PHE A 254 15.18 13.07 -4.71
N GLY A 255 14.89 13.88 -5.72
CA GLY A 255 14.52 15.28 -5.57
C GLY A 255 13.01 15.46 -5.68
N PHE A 256 12.42 16.32 -4.84
CA PHE A 256 11.00 16.64 -4.93
C PHE A 256 10.77 18.13 -4.74
N GLY A 257 9.77 18.65 -5.42
CA GLY A 257 9.39 20.04 -5.25
C GLY A 257 8.11 20.42 -5.97
N SER A 258 7.90 21.73 -6.03
CA SER A 258 6.78 22.37 -6.71
C SER A 258 7.26 23.51 -7.61
N PHE A 259 6.55 23.73 -8.71
CA PHE A 259 6.75 24.86 -9.62
C PHE A 259 5.40 25.55 -9.88
N GLY A 260 5.42 26.88 -9.95
CA GLY A 260 4.17 27.66 -9.90
C GLY A 260 3.34 27.34 -8.65
N ASP A 261 2.03 27.48 -8.76
CA ASP A 261 1.09 27.23 -7.67
C ASP A 261 0.47 25.82 -7.70
N THR A 262 0.46 25.18 -8.87
CA THR A 262 -0.24 23.90 -9.11
C THR A 262 0.69 22.77 -9.53
N GLY A 263 1.94 23.08 -9.91
CA GLY A 263 2.89 22.13 -10.45
C GLY A 263 3.73 21.43 -9.38
N LYS A 264 3.99 20.14 -9.58
CA LYS A 264 4.90 19.32 -8.75
C LYS A 264 5.84 18.50 -9.62
N TYR A 265 7.05 18.29 -9.13
CA TYR A 265 8.05 17.47 -9.81
C TYR A 265 8.69 16.48 -8.85
N GLN A 266 9.15 15.36 -9.40
CA GLN A 266 10.03 14.41 -8.72
C GLN A 266 11.14 13.99 -9.68
N LEU A 267 12.36 13.87 -9.16
CA LEU A 267 13.56 13.44 -9.87
C LEU A 267 14.14 12.23 -9.18
N THR A 268 14.71 11.29 -9.93
CA THR A 268 15.40 10.12 -9.42
C THR A 268 16.76 9.99 -10.12
N PHE A 269 17.79 9.79 -9.32
CA PHE A 269 19.13 9.41 -9.74
C PHE A 269 19.53 8.19 -8.92
N GLY A 270 19.66 7.03 -9.55
CA GLY A 270 19.87 5.77 -8.83
C GLY A 270 20.60 4.73 -9.65
N ASN A 271 20.76 3.54 -9.09
CA ASN A 271 21.52 2.47 -9.73
C ASN A 271 20.85 2.03 -11.05
N THR A 272 19.61 1.53 -11.00
CA THR A 272 18.92 0.94 -12.16
C THR A 272 17.41 1.17 -12.08
N HIS A 273 16.67 0.96 -13.18
CA HIS A 273 15.19 1.07 -13.18
C HIS A 273 14.48 0.04 -12.26
N ARG A 274 15.22 -0.95 -11.76
CA ARG A 274 14.87 -1.87 -10.68
C ARG A 274 16.16 -2.36 -10.04
N THR A 275 16.40 -2.15 -8.75
CA THR A 275 17.64 -2.54 -8.07
C THR A 275 17.40 -3.57 -6.98
N ASN A 276 18.01 -4.74 -7.15
CA ASN A 276 18.17 -5.79 -6.14
C ASN A 276 19.61 -6.33 -6.09
N THR A 277 20.53 -5.72 -6.84
CA THR A 277 21.87 -6.24 -7.05
C THR A 277 22.81 -6.00 -5.86
N PRO A 278 23.58 -7.03 -5.45
CA PRO A 278 24.64 -6.87 -4.47
C PRO A 278 25.83 -6.11 -5.07
N GLU A 279 26.68 -5.51 -4.22
CA GLU A 279 27.84 -4.72 -4.64
C GLU A 279 28.79 -5.48 -5.59
N SER A 280 28.92 -6.80 -5.44
CA SER A 280 29.77 -7.61 -6.33
C SER A 280 29.27 -7.70 -7.78
N ARG A 281 28.08 -7.18 -8.04
CA ARG A 281 27.43 -7.12 -9.35
C ARG A 281 26.99 -5.69 -9.71
N SER A 282 27.38 -4.67 -8.94
CA SER A 282 27.13 -3.27 -9.28
C SER A 282 27.97 -2.83 -10.48
N ASP A 283 27.51 -1.82 -11.20
CA ASP A 283 28.25 -1.16 -12.27
C ASP A 283 28.26 0.36 -12.07
N ASN A 284 28.85 1.09 -13.02
CA ASN A 284 28.96 2.55 -12.99
C ASN A 284 27.89 3.27 -13.84
N ARG A 285 26.80 2.58 -14.23
CA ARG A 285 25.80 3.09 -15.16
C ARG A 285 24.51 3.42 -14.42
N LEU A 286 24.33 4.71 -14.15
CA LEU A 286 23.22 5.18 -13.34
C LEU A 286 21.96 5.41 -14.17
N MET A 287 20.82 5.18 -13.54
CA MET A 287 19.48 5.45 -14.05
C MET A 287 19.04 6.85 -13.67
N PHE A 288 18.37 7.51 -14.61
CA PHE A 288 17.75 8.82 -14.44
C PHE A 288 16.26 8.73 -14.69
N ALA A 289 15.47 9.37 -13.86
CA ALA A 289 14.04 9.47 -14.09
C ALA A 289 13.46 10.78 -13.58
N ALA A 290 12.39 11.25 -14.22
CA ALA A 290 11.70 12.46 -13.83
C ALA A 290 10.19 12.30 -14.06
N THR A 291 9.39 12.89 -13.18
CA THR A 291 7.96 13.10 -13.40
C THR A 291 7.63 14.53 -13.07
N SER A 292 6.68 15.09 -13.81
CA SER A 292 6.04 16.34 -13.43
C SER A 292 4.54 16.25 -13.68
N PHE A 293 3.77 16.96 -12.86
CA PHE A 293 2.33 17.09 -13.06
C PHE A 293 1.87 18.44 -12.58
N PHE A 294 0.72 18.88 -13.09
CA PHE A 294 0.05 20.09 -12.63
C PHE A 294 -1.46 19.86 -12.54
N ASP A 295 -2.08 20.57 -11.60
CA ASP A 295 -3.50 20.45 -11.28
C ASP A 295 -4.22 21.76 -11.71
N PRO A 296 -4.67 21.88 -12.97
CA PRO A 296 -5.16 23.17 -13.51
C PRO A 296 -6.46 23.65 -12.88
N LEU A 297 -7.29 22.75 -12.34
CA LEU A 297 -8.62 23.07 -11.77
C LEU A 297 -8.66 22.91 -10.24
N GLY A 298 -7.54 23.24 -9.58
CA GLY A 298 -7.36 23.08 -8.14
C GLY A 298 -6.82 21.72 -7.74
N ALA A 299 -6.35 21.59 -6.49
CA ALA A 299 -5.62 20.42 -6.02
C ALA A 299 -6.40 19.11 -6.24
N TYR A 300 -5.83 18.20 -7.04
CA TYR A 300 -6.44 16.89 -7.34
C TYR A 300 -6.40 15.93 -6.13
N GLY A 301 -5.44 16.16 -5.22
CA GLY A 301 -5.24 15.34 -4.03
C GLY A 301 -4.47 14.04 -4.30
N ASN A 302 -4.57 13.11 -3.34
CA ASN A 302 -3.82 11.85 -3.31
C ASN A 302 -4.67 10.61 -3.66
N SER A 303 -6.00 10.73 -3.62
CA SER A 303 -6.92 9.66 -4.03
C SER A 303 -7.14 9.75 -5.54
N ILE A 304 -7.35 8.61 -6.22
CA ILE A 304 -7.66 8.58 -7.65
C ILE A 304 -9.17 8.49 -7.93
N VAL A 305 -9.96 8.31 -6.88
CA VAL A 305 -11.42 8.29 -6.91
C VAL A 305 -12.00 9.54 -6.26
N ASP A 306 -13.25 9.87 -6.57
CA ASP A 306 -13.94 11.04 -6.00
C ASP A 306 -14.77 10.68 -4.77
N GLU A 307 -14.07 10.28 -3.70
CA GLU A 307 -14.70 9.81 -2.46
C GLU A 307 -15.49 10.88 -1.71
N GLU A 308 -15.05 12.13 -1.78
CA GLU A 308 -15.70 13.25 -1.12
C GLU A 308 -16.91 13.77 -1.91
N VAL A 309 -17.11 13.30 -3.15
CA VAL A 309 -18.18 13.72 -4.07
C VAL A 309 -18.19 15.25 -4.19
N THR A 310 -17.08 15.81 -4.69
CA THR A 310 -16.94 17.26 -4.80
C THR A 310 -17.68 17.77 -6.04
N ASP A 311 -18.44 18.85 -5.88
CA ASP A 311 -19.12 19.56 -6.97
C ASP A 311 -18.14 20.21 -7.97
N GLN A 312 -16.95 20.57 -7.49
CA GLN A 312 -15.91 21.16 -8.31
C GLN A 312 -15.10 20.11 -9.08
N THR A 313 -15.00 20.29 -10.39
CA THR A 313 -14.14 19.47 -11.24
C THR A 313 -12.68 19.59 -10.84
N ARG A 314 -11.99 18.46 -10.67
CA ARG A 314 -10.54 18.39 -10.47
C ARG A 314 -9.89 17.66 -11.63
N VAL A 315 -8.81 18.22 -12.15
CA VAL A 315 -8.02 17.63 -13.22
C VAL A 315 -6.56 17.58 -12.79
N ARG A 316 -5.86 16.51 -13.18
CA ARG A 316 -4.41 16.40 -13.12
C ARG A 316 -3.91 15.96 -14.48
N LEU A 317 -2.87 16.63 -14.97
CA LEU A 317 -2.13 16.25 -16.16
C LEU A 317 -0.68 16.03 -15.75
N GLY A 318 -0.09 14.94 -16.21
CA GLY A 318 1.26 14.53 -15.86
C GLY A 318 2.00 13.87 -17.00
N HIS A 319 3.31 13.78 -16.84
CA HIS A 319 4.16 12.99 -17.70
C HIS A 319 5.37 12.48 -16.92
N SER A 320 6.00 11.42 -17.44
CA SER A 320 7.16 10.79 -16.82
C SER A 320 8.17 10.34 -17.86
N VAL A 321 9.46 10.44 -17.54
CA VAL A 321 10.58 9.91 -18.33
C VAL A 321 11.43 9.00 -17.45
N VAL A 322 11.93 7.91 -18.02
CA VAL A 322 12.91 7.02 -17.40
C VAL A 322 13.97 6.67 -18.43
N TYR A 323 15.23 6.75 -18.05
CA TYR A 323 16.37 6.26 -18.81
C TYR A 323 17.22 5.37 -17.92
N SER A 324 17.45 4.12 -18.34
CA SER A 324 18.29 3.16 -17.62
C SER A 324 19.10 2.34 -18.60
N GLN A 325 20.39 2.21 -18.36
CA GLN A 325 21.22 1.26 -19.10
C GLN A 325 21.22 -0.09 -18.37
N GLN A 326 21.33 -1.19 -19.10
CA GLN A 326 21.41 -2.55 -18.56
C GLN A 326 22.62 -3.26 -19.14
N ARG A 327 23.77 -3.08 -18.48
CA ARG A 327 25.10 -3.70 -18.70
C ARG A 327 25.23 -5.16 -18.27
N GLY A 328 25.28 -6.19 -19.11
CA GLY A 328 25.65 -7.54 -18.64
C GLY A 328 27.06 -7.59 -18.02
N ARG A 329 27.38 -8.63 -17.24
CA ARG A 329 28.78 -8.84 -16.76
C ARG A 329 29.74 -9.13 -17.92
N ARG A 330 29.20 -9.80 -18.92
CA ARG A 330 29.77 -10.11 -20.23
C ARG A 330 28.60 -10.46 -21.14
N LEU A 331 28.84 -10.46 -22.45
CA LEU A 331 27.84 -10.89 -23.42
C LEU A 331 27.27 -12.29 -23.07
N GLY A 332 25.94 -12.39 -23.10
CA GLY A 332 25.19 -13.59 -22.72
C GLY A 332 24.98 -13.79 -21.22
N VAL A 333 25.51 -12.91 -20.37
CA VAL A 333 25.33 -12.97 -18.90
C VAL A 333 24.68 -11.68 -18.39
N PRO A 334 23.33 -11.58 -18.46
CA PRO A 334 22.57 -10.43 -17.97
C PRO A 334 22.67 -10.29 -16.44
N PHE A 335 22.48 -9.07 -15.94
CA PHE A 335 22.18 -8.89 -14.52
C PHE A 335 20.74 -9.32 -14.19
N ASP A 336 20.49 -9.65 -12.92
CA ASP A 336 19.18 -10.13 -12.47
C ASP A 336 18.07 -9.10 -12.68
N GLU A 337 18.42 -7.82 -12.74
CA GLU A 337 17.44 -6.73 -12.88
C GLU A 337 16.94 -6.55 -14.31
N ALA A 338 17.76 -6.94 -15.29
CA ALA A 338 17.35 -6.98 -16.69
C ALA A 338 16.26 -8.05 -16.94
N ASN A 339 16.13 -9.05 -16.06
CA ASN A 339 15.09 -10.08 -16.14
C ASN A 339 13.66 -9.54 -15.97
N PHE A 340 13.51 -8.28 -15.52
CA PHE A 340 12.21 -7.63 -15.42
C PHE A 340 11.66 -7.18 -16.77
N VAL A 341 12.52 -7.00 -17.78
CA VAL A 341 12.12 -6.56 -19.12
C VAL A 341 11.63 -7.74 -19.95
N ARG A 342 10.45 -7.58 -20.56
CA ARG A 342 9.78 -8.60 -21.36
C ARG A 342 9.36 -8.03 -22.71
N LEU A 343 9.29 -8.92 -23.70
CA LEU A 343 8.65 -8.66 -24.99
C LEU A 343 7.12 -8.55 -24.82
N SER A 344 6.42 -8.05 -25.83
CA SER A 344 4.97 -7.79 -25.74
C SER A 344 4.10 -9.06 -25.75
N ASP A 345 4.70 -10.24 -25.94
CA ASP A 345 4.08 -11.55 -25.75
C ASP A 345 4.34 -12.15 -24.35
N GLY A 346 5.18 -11.51 -23.53
CA GLY A 346 5.60 -11.99 -22.22
C GLY A 346 6.93 -12.74 -22.18
N THR A 347 7.61 -12.95 -23.31
CA THR A 347 8.96 -13.54 -23.34
C THR A 347 9.93 -12.66 -22.56
N ARG A 348 10.74 -13.24 -21.65
CA ARG A 348 11.79 -12.47 -20.97
C ARG A 348 12.88 -12.12 -21.97
N LEU A 349 13.21 -10.83 -22.12
CA LEU A 349 14.18 -10.37 -23.12
C LEU A 349 15.55 -11.07 -22.97
N THR A 350 15.96 -11.30 -21.72
CA THR A 350 17.22 -11.94 -21.35
C THR A 350 17.18 -13.48 -21.32
N GLN A 351 16.10 -14.11 -21.77
CA GLN A 351 16.04 -15.56 -21.93
C GLN A 351 16.79 -16.00 -23.19
N ILE A 352 17.45 -17.16 -23.12
CA ILE A 352 18.05 -17.80 -24.31
C ILE A 352 16.96 -18.00 -25.36
N GLY A 353 17.22 -17.56 -26.59
CA GLY A 353 16.28 -17.70 -27.70
C GLY A 353 15.27 -16.56 -27.84
N ALA A 354 15.26 -15.57 -26.92
CA ALA A 354 14.21 -14.55 -26.89
C ALA A 354 14.09 -13.73 -28.19
N LEU A 355 15.22 -13.43 -28.84
CA LEU A 355 15.24 -12.74 -30.14
C LEU A 355 15.88 -13.57 -31.26
N SER A 356 16.79 -14.49 -30.94
CA SER A 356 17.50 -15.32 -31.90
C SER A 356 17.82 -16.67 -31.28
N PRO A 357 17.62 -17.80 -31.98
CA PRO A 357 17.86 -19.14 -31.43
C PRO A 357 19.27 -19.30 -30.86
N GLY A 358 19.35 -19.72 -29.59
CA GLY A 358 20.63 -19.96 -28.90
C GLY A 358 21.35 -18.70 -28.41
N VAL A 359 20.85 -17.50 -28.68
CA VAL A 359 21.45 -16.23 -28.24
C VAL A 359 20.76 -15.72 -26.98
N THR A 360 21.54 -15.15 -26.06
CA THR A 360 21.07 -14.50 -24.85
C THR A 360 21.38 -13.01 -24.90
N VAL A 361 20.33 -12.18 -24.86
CA VAL A 361 20.48 -10.73 -24.68
C VAL A 361 20.95 -10.44 -23.26
N SER A 362 21.98 -9.61 -23.15
CA SER A 362 22.53 -9.19 -21.86
C SER A 362 22.71 -7.68 -21.75
N GLU A 363 22.61 -6.96 -22.86
CA GLU A 363 22.95 -5.55 -22.97
C GLU A 363 21.86 -4.79 -23.74
N PHE A 364 21.35 -3.70 -23.17
CA PHE A 364 20.42 -2.78 -23.83
C PHE A 364 20.26 -1.46 -23.05
N ASP A 365 19.81 -0.41 -23.73
CA ASP A 365 19.34 0.84 -23.14
C ASP A 365 17.82 0.88 -23.11
N LEU A 366 17.27 1.34 -21.99
CA LEU A 366 15.83 1.44 -21.77
C LEU A 366 15.43 2.90 -21.64
N TYR A 367 14.67 3.39 -22.61
CA TYR A 367 13.97 4.68 -22.52
C TYR A 367 12.48 4.42 -22.31
N SER A 368 11.85 5.15 -21.40
CA SER A 368 10.41 5.10 -21.23
C SER A 368 9.84 6.50 -21.08
N TYR A 369 8.71 6.73 -21.72
CA TYR A 369 7.92 7.96 -21.64
C TYR A 369 6.47 7.62 -21.30
N GLY A 370 5.92 8.32 -20.32
CA GLY A 370 4.53 8.20 -19.91
C GLY A 370 3.83 9.55 -19.97
N VAL A 371 2.56 9.56 -20.40
CA VAL A 371 1.68 10.73 -20.30
C VAL A 371 0.40 10.30 -19.61
N ASP A 372 -0.02 11.04 -18.60
CA ASP A 372 -1.18 10.72 -17.78
C ASP A 372 -2.16 11.88 -17.65
N ALA A 373 -3.43 11.51 -17.54
CA ALA A 373 -4.53 12.43 -17.29
C ALA A 373 -5.50 11.82 -16.30
N ALA A 374 -6.05 12.65 -15.41
CA ALA A 374 -7.07 12.22 -14.47
C ALA A 374 -8.08 13.32 -14.19
N ILE A 375 -9.33 12.93 -14.02
CA ILE A 375 -10.45 13.83 -13.74
C ILE A 375 -11.34 13.26 -12.63
N LYS A 376 -11.87 14.15 -11.80
CA LYS A 376 -12.90 13.88 -10.82
C LYS A 376 -14.00 14.92 -10.91
N TRP A 377 -15.24 14.47 -10.75
CA TRP A 377 -16.39 15.36 -10.77
C TRP A 377 -17.63 14.65 -10.18
N ASN A 378 -18.16 15.19 -9.09
CA ASN A 378 -19.45 14.79 -8.51
C ASN A 378 -19.62 13.27 -8.33
N GLY A 379 -18.61 12.62 -7.74
CA GLY A 379 -18.56 11.18 -7.51
C GLY A 379 -18.00 10.37 -8.68
N TRP A 380 -17.94 10.94 -9.88
CA TRP A 380 -17.25 10.35 -11.02
C TRP A 380 -15.75 10.54 -10.91
N SER A 381 -15.01 9.55 -11.39
CA SER A 381 -13.57 9.65 -11.53
C SER A 381 -13.08 8.80 -12.68
N MET A 382 -12.08 9.31 -13.41
CA MET A 382 -11.45 8.62 -14.52
C MET A 382 -9.94 8.92 -14.52
N ASN A 383 -9.14 7.90 -14.83
CA ASN A 383 -7.69 7.98 -14.90
C ASN A 383 -7.22 7.24 -16.16
N ALA A 384 -6.27 7.84 -16.87
CA ALA A 384 -5.65 7.23 -18.03
C ALA A 384 -4.15 7.53 -18.05
N GLU A 385 -3.38 6.58 -18.58
CA GLU A 385 -1.94 6.75 -18.79
C GLU A 385 -1.56 5.97 -20.05
N TYR A 386 -0.76 6.60 -20.89
CA TYR A 386 -0.13 6.01 -22.06
C TYR A 386 1.36 5.84 -21.80
N PHE A 387 1.92 4.72 -22.24
CA PHE A 387 3.32 4.35 -22.10
C PHE A 387 3.93 4.12 -23.48
N ALA A 388 5.12 4.66 -23.68
CA ALA A 388 6.02 4.36 -24.77
C ALA A 388 7.37 3.92 -24.19
N ARG A 389 7.92 2.83 -24.70
CA ARG A 389 9.20 2.27 -24.27
C ARG A 389 10.03 1.91 -25.50
N TRP A 390 11.26 2.41 -25.50
CA TRP A 390 12.28 2.05 -26.48
C TRP A 390 13.34 1.23 -25.77
N ILE A 391 13.66 0.08 -26.35
CA ILE A 391 14.76 -0.79 -25.91
C ILE A 391 15.77 -0.75 -27.04
N GLU A 392 16.87 -0.05 -26.85
CA GLU A 392 17.85 0.26 -27.90
C GLU A 392 19.20 -0.38 -27.61
N GLN A 393 20.06 -0.44 -28.62
CA GLN A 393 21.42 -0.98 -28.49
C GLN A 393 21.44 -2.40 -27.89
N ILE A 394 20.54 -3.26 -28.38
CA ILE A 394 20.42 -4.64 -27.92
C ILE A 394 21.64 -5.44 -28.37
N GLU A 395 22.38 -6.00 -27.41
CA GLU A 395 23.51 -6.90 -27.66
C GLU A 395 23.39 -8.19 -26.82
N GLY A 396 23.93 -9.27 -27.39
CA GLY A 396 23.98 -10.61 -26.79
C GLY A 396 25.27 -11.34 -27.13
N ASP A 397 25.36 -12.61 -26.73
CA ASP A 397 26.49 -13.50 -27.04
C ASP A 397 26.53 -14.02 -28.48
N GLY A 398 25.68 -13.48 -29.35
CA GLY A 398 25.59 -13.79 -30.77
C GLY A 398 24.74 -12.77 -31.54
N PRO A 399 24.58 -12.94 -32.86
CA PRO A 399 23.82 -12.00 -33.68
C PRO A 399 22.32 -12.03 -33.33
N VAL A 400 21.75 -10.84 -33.16
CA VAL A 400 20.31 -10.60 -32.97
C VAL A 400 19.69 -9.99 -34.22
N PRO A 401 18.43 -10.32 -34.58
CA PRO A 401 17.79 -9.82 -35.80
C PRO A 401 17.40 -8.34 -35.71
N THR A 402 17.30 -7.79 -34.50
CA THR A 402 17.01 -6.38 -34.24
C THR A 402 17.85 -5.88 -33.08
N THR A 403 18.31 -4.64 -33.21
CA THR A 403 19.04 -3.91 -32.16
C THR A 403 18.14 -2.96 -31.37
N ASP A 404 16.91 -2.75 -31.84
CA ASP A 404 15.98 -1.77 -31.29
C ASP A 404 14.56 -2.35 -31.28
N LEU A 405 13.82 -2.12 -30.20
CA LEU A 405 12.44 -2.56 -30.04
C LEU A 405 11.59 -1.40 -29.51
N PHE A 406 10.40 -1.26 -30.09
CA PHE A 406 9.39 -0.35 -29.57
C PHE A 406 8.22 -1.11 -28.95
N GLN A 407 7.84 -0.69 -27.74
CA GLN A 407 6.68 -1.19 -27.03
C GLN A 407 5.83 -0.02 -26.56
N HIS A 408 4.51 -0.18 -26.61
CA HIS A 408 3.59 0.83 -26.11
C HIS A 408 2.41 0.19 -25.38
N GLY A 409 1.71 0.98 -24.61
CA GLY A 409 0.51 0.50 -23.93
C GLY A 409 -0.24 1.63 -23.27
N HIS A 410 -1.43 1.33 -22.82
CA HIS A 410 -2.24 2.30 -22.13
C HIS A 410 -3.24 1.61 -21.21
N TYR A 411 -3.75 2.35 -20.25
CA TYR A 411 -4.98 1.97 -19.56
C TYR A 411 -5.92 3.16 -19.45
N VAL A 412 -7.20 2.85 -19.33
CA VAL A 412 -8.23 3.76 -18.87
C VAL A 412 -9.00 3.03 -17.77
N GLU A 413 -9.12 3.67 -16.61
CA GLU A 413 -9.98 3.18 -15.53
C GLU A 413 -10.88 4.30 -15.02
N GLY A 414 -12.12 3.96 -14.72
CA GLY A 414 -13.12 4.91 -14.28
C GLY A 414 -14.20 4.26 -13.45
N GLY A 415 -15.02 5.09 -12.83
CA GLY A 415 -16.01 4.61 -11.87
C GLY A 415 -16.73 5.73 -11.15
N TYR A 416 -17.71 5.32 -10.35
CA TYR A 416 -18.67 6.21 -9.71
C TYR A 416 -19.09 5.71 -8.33
N PHE A 417 -19.13 6.63 -7.37
CA PHE A 417 -19.71 6.36 -6.05
C PHE A 417 -21.24 6.36 -6.12
N LEU A 418 -21.84 5.17 -6.27
CA LEU A 418 -23.30 4.98 -6.17
C LEU A 418 -23.85 5.37 -4.79
N VAL A 419 -23.06 5.11 -3.74
CA VAL A 419 -23.33 5.62 -2.40
C VAL A 419 -22.11 6.42 -1.96
N PRO A 420 -22.23 7.74 -1.76
CA PRO A 420 -21.12 8.60 -1.36
C PRO A 420 -20.30 8.00 -0.22
N LYS A 421 -18.98 7.95 -0.40
CA LYS A 421 -17.99 7.41 0.56
C LYS A 421 -18.11 5.92 0.89
N ARG A 422 -19.15 5.20 0.42
CA ARG A 422 -19.46 3.83 0.87
C ARG A 422 -19.41 2.79 -0.22
N PHE A 423 -19.89 3.08 -1.43
CA PHE A 423 -19.98 2.08 -2.48
C PHE A 423 -19.62 2.68 -3.83
N ASP A 424 -18.58 2.11 -4.45
CA ASP A 424 -17.96 2.58 -5.69
C ASP A 424 -17.91 1.43 -6.70
N VAL A 425 -18.36 1.69 -7.92
CA VAL A 425 -18.35 0.73 -9.03
C VAL A 425 -17.39 1.20 -10.11
N ASN A 426 -16.67 0.25 -10.70
CA ASN A 426 -15.48 0.54 -11.49
C ASN A 426 -15.39 -0.32 -12.74
N GLY A 427 -14.84 0.28 -13.80
CA GLY A 427 -14.44 -0.38 -15.03
C GLY A 427 -13.00 -0.01 -15.39
N ARG A 428 -12.30 -0.93 -16.06
CA ARG A 428 -10.94 -0.73 -16.58
C ARG A 428 -10.77 -1.45 -17.91
N TYR A 429 -10.07 -0.78 -18.82
CA TYR A 429 -9.46 -1.37 -20.00
C TYR A 429 -7.97 -1.07 -19.98
N SER A 430 -7.14 -2.04 -20.36
CA SER A 430 -5.69 -1.90 -20.42
C SER A 430 -5.12 -2.74 -21.54
N GLN A 431 -4.09 -2.25 -22.22
CA GLN A 431 -3.47 -2.93 -23.34
C GLN A 431 -1.95 -2.74 -23.35
N VAL A 432 -1.24 -3.79 -23.73
CA VAL A 432 0.20 -3.79 -24.03
C VAL A 432 0.38 -4.23 -25.47
N GLY A 433 1.19 -3.50 -26.25
CA GLY A 433 1.46 -3.76 -27.65
C GLY A 433 2.94 -3.56 -28.00
N GLY A 434 3.37 -4.21 -29.07
CA GLY A 434 4.72 -4.15 -29.62
C GLY A 434 4.88 -5.14 -30.77
N GLU A 435 6.11 -5.32 -31.24
CA GLU A 435 6.43 -6.20 -32.38
C GLU A 435 6.02 -7.67 -32.19
N PHE A 436 5.94 -8.14 -30.95
CA PHE A 436 5.61 -9.54 -30.61
C PHE A 436 4.13 -9.75 -30.29
N GLY A 437 3.28 -8.78 -30.62
CA GLY A 437 1.84 -8.87 -30.48
C GLY A 437 1.26 -7.90 -29.45
N THR A 438 -0.06 -7.98 -29.32
CA THR A 438 -0.88 -7.15 -28.44
C THR A 438 -1.65 -8.02 -27.48
N ARG A 439 -1.79 -7.56 -26.24
CA ARG A 439 -2.48 -8.24 -25.14
C ARG A 439 -3.36 -7.25 -24.39
N SER A 440 -4.55 -7.68 -23.99
CA SER A 440 -5.57 -6.80 -23.43
C SER A 440 -6.12 -7.32 -22.09
N GLU A 441 -6.47 -6.39 -21.22
CA GLU A 441 -7.10 -6.61 -19.93
C GLU A 441 -8.43 -5.83 -19.89
N TYR A 442 -9.51 -6.52 -19.52
CA TYR A 442 -10.82 -5.93 -19.26
C TYR A 442 -11.21 -6.25 -17.83
N ALA A 443 -11.55 -5.25 -17.02
CA ALA A 443 -11.97 -5.49 -15.64
C ALA A 443 -13.20 -4.68 -15.24
N ILE A 444 -14.07 -5.32 -14.47
CA ILE A 444 -15.18 -4.68 -13.77
C ILE A 444 -15.11 -5.05 -12.29
N GLY A 445 -15.51 -4.14 -11.42
CA GLY A 445 -15.40 -4.39 -9.99
C GLY A 445 -16.10 -3.36 -9.14
N CYS A 446 -16.14 -3.61 -7.84
CA CYS A 446 -16.71 -2.71 -6.87
C CYS A 446 -15.88 -2.67 -5.58
N ASN A 447 -16.01 -1.56 -4.87
CA ASN A 447 -15.41 -1.33 -3.57
C ASN A 447 -16.49 -0.94 -2.58
N TRP A 448 -16.48 -1.58 -1.41
CA TRP A 448 -17.35 -1.24 -0.29
C TRP A 448 -16.52 -0.77 0.91
N TYR A 449 -16.93 0.36 1.48
CA TYR A 449 -16.35 0.99 2.65
C TYR A 449 -17.39 0.98 3.77
N PRO A 450 -17.34 0.00 4.70
CA PRO A 450 -18.38 -0.18 5.72
C PRO A 450 -18.38 0.91 6.79
N LEU A 451 -17.27 1.63 6.95
CA LEU A 451 -17.07 2.62 8.00
C LEU A 451 -17.16 4.04 7.44
N ALA A 452 -17.48 5.00 8.31
CA ALA A 452 -17.49 6.42 7.94
C ALA A 452 -16.10 6.93 7.51
N LYS A 453 -15.03 6.36 8.07
CA LYS A 453 -13.64 6.53 7.63
C LYS A 453 -13.26 5.33 6.78
N GLN A 454 -12.53 5.54 5.68
CA GLN A 454 -12.04 4.46 4.79
C GLN A 454 -10.89 3.64 5.39
N ALA A 455 -10.97 3.26 6.67
CA ALA A 455 -10.02 2.38 7.33
C ALA A 455 -10.19 0.92 6.90
N ILE A 456 -11.40 0.55 6.43
CA ILE A 456 -11.72 -0.78 5.89
C ILE A 456 -12.23 -0.62 4.46
N LYS A 457 -11.75 -1.47 3.56
CA LYS A 457 -12.19 -1.57 2.16
C LYS A 457 -12.36 -3.05 1.81
N LEU A 458 -13.55 -3.44 1.36
CA LEU A 458 -13.77 -4.72 0.68
C LEU A 458 -13.79 -4.45 -0.82
N SER A 459 -13.03 -5.22 -1.59
CA SER A 459 -12.98 -5.09 -3.05
C SER A 459 -13.36 -6.42 -3.68
N PHE A 460 -14.14 -6.36 -4.77
CA PHE A 460 -14.39 -7.51 -5.63
C PHE A 460 -14.19 -7.07 -7.08
N ASP A 461 -13.47 -7.87 -7.85
CA ASP A 461 -13.30 -7.64 -9.29
C ASP A 461 -13.23 -8.93 -10.10
N VAL A 462 -13.64 -8.79 -11.35
CA VAL A 462 -13.52 -9.79 -12.40
C VAL A 462 -12.71 -9.17 -13.53
N THR A 463 -11.64 -9.84 -13.92
CA THR A 463 -10.70 -9.42 -14.95
C THR A 463 -10.58 -10.50 -16.01
N THR A 464 -10.90 -10.21 -17.26
CA THR A 464 -10.62 -11.07 -18.41
C THR A 464 -9.33 -10.61 -19.08
N LEU A 465 -8.46 -11.57 -19.40
CA LEU A 465 -7.19 -11.39 -20.06
C LEU A 465 -7.25 -12.06 -21.44
N ASP A 466 -6.98 -11.29 -22.49
CA ASP A 466 -6.73 -11.79 -23.85
C ASP A 466 -5.21 -11.90 -24.02
N GLY A 467 -4.71 -13.01 -23.48
CA GLY A 467 -3.32 -13.25 -23.11
C GLY A 467 -2.70 -12.20 -22.15
N SER A 468 -1.54 -12.52 -21.60
CA SER A 468 -0.83 -11.63 -20.68
C SER A 468 0.68 -11.61 -20.97
N PRO A 469 1.30 -10.42 -21.14
CA PRO A 469 2.75 -10.31 -21.19
C PRO A 469 3.37 -10.04 -19.81
N LEU A 470 2.53 -9.90 -18.78
CA LEU A 470 2.91 -9.50 -17.44
C LEU A 470 3.26 -10.73 -16.60
N GLN A 471 4.40 -10.69 -15.90
CA GLN A 471 4.72 -11.68 -14.86
C GLN A 471 4.76 -10.98 -13.50
N ASN A 472 3.66 -11.01 -12.76
CA ASN A 472 3.56 -10.34 -11.46
C ASN A 472 2.63 -11.08 -10.48
N THR A 473 3.22 -11.76 -9.50
CA THR A 473 2.49 -12.52 -8.47
C THR A 473 1.55 -11.63 -7.65
N ALA A 474 1.98 -10.40 -7.35
CA ALA A 474 1.19 -9.40 -6.64
C ALA A 474 -0.11 -9.02 -7.36
N SER A 475 -0.13 -9.12 -8.68
CA SER A 475 -1.34 -8.91 -9.49
C SER A 475 -2.20 -10.16 -9.66
N ASN A 476 -1.63 -11.32 -9.31
CA ASN A 476 -2.08 -12.66 -9.68
C ASN A 476 -2.12 -12.91 -11.20
N ILE A 477 -1.45 -12.07 -12.01
CA ILE A 477 -1.34 -12.18 -13.47
C ILE A 477 0.07 -12.63 -13.84
N LEU A 478 0.16 -13.72 -14.58
CA LEU A 478 1.39 -14.38 -15.03
C LEU A 478 1.52 -14.31 -16.55
N ALA A 479 2.75 -14.49 -17.05
CA ALA A 479 3.02 -14.44 -18.48
C ALA A 479 2.33 -15.64 -19.15
N GLY A 480 1.60 -15.35 -20.23
CA GLY A 480 0.79 -16.31 -20.97
C GLY A 480 -0.56 -16.65 -20.34
N ASP A 481 -0.96 -16.02 -19.24
CA ASP A 481 -2.32 -16.16 -18.73
C ASP A 481 -3.32 -15.65 -19.76
N ASP A 482 -4.24 -16.54 -20.16
CA ASP A 482 -5.40 -16.25 -21.00
C ASP A 482 -6.65 -16.81 -20.30
N GLY A 483 -7.67 -15.97 -20.13
CA GLY A 483 -8.91 -16.31 -19.44
C GLY A 483 -9.34 -15.33 -18.35
N THR A 484 -10.09 -15.82 -17.36
CA THR A 484 -10.80 -14.94 -16.39
C THR A 484 -10.29 -15.10 -14.96
N LEU A 485 -9.91 -13.99 -14.34
CA LEU A 485 -9.47 -13.83 -12.96
C LEU A 485 -10.60 -13.22 -12.10
N TYR A 486 -10.89 -13.85 -10.98
CA TYR A 486 -11.80 -13.36 -9.94
C TYR A 486 -10.99 -13.02 -8.70
N ARG A 487 -11.21 -11.85 -8.11
CA ARG A 487 -10.53 -11.44 -6.87
C ARG A 487 -11.49 -10.86 -5.86
N SER A 488 -11.34 -11.28 -4.61
CA SER A 488 -11.96 -10.67 -3.44
C SER A 488 -10.87 -10.25 -2.47
N GLN A 489 -10.88 -9.01 -2.01
CA GLN A 489 -9.86 -8.48 -1.11
C GLN A 489 -10.47 -7.77 0.09
N PHE A 490 -10.05 -8.18 1.29
CA PHE A 490 -10.22 -7.43 2.52
C PHE A 490 -8.98 -6.57 2.76
N GLN A 491 -9.19 -5.26 2.93
CA GLN A 491 -8.14 -4.33 3.32
C GLN A 491 -8.51 -3.62 4.62
N ALA A 492 -7.57 -3.55 5.54
CA ALA A 492 -7.66 -2.70 6.74
C ALA A 492 -6.39 -1.86 6.90
N GLU A 493 -6.54 -0.62 7.36
CA GLU A 493 -5.42 0.25 7.72
C GLU A 493 -5.71 0.98 9.04
N PHE A 494 -4.67 1.22 9.83
CA PHE A 494 -4.72 2.21 10.90
C PHE A 494 -3.65 3.26 10.75
#